data_AF-A0A9Q7FF01-F1
#
_entry.id   AF-A0A9Q7FF01-F1
#
_cell.length_a   1.000
_cell.length_b   1.000
_cell.length_c   1.000
_cell.angle_alpha   90.00
_cell.angle_beta   90.00
_cell.angle_gamma   90.00
#
_symmetry.space_group_name_H-M   'P 1'
#
loop_
_entity.id
_entity.type
_entity.pdbx_description
1 polymer ?
#
loop_
_entity_poly.entity_id
_entity_poly.type
_entity_poly.pdbx_seq_one_letter_code
_entity_poly.pdbx_strand_id
1 'polypeptide(L)'
;MHLRYSRVRLEAKLFSGKLAYCEIELLPGANLILTDSNTQGKSTLVNALAVGLGLDDLVKGNVAALVKDTLKVAQGDQRIFDAAIFLEIANASNELLTIRRSVNPELSRGMLVRRGPLGQWSEAGLEEYYLGQGSYTDTRGFHRLLSEFIGFPEVQVISQDDGVMRLYLEYIFSAIFIEQKRGWADIMANIPYYRVRDPKKSTIAEILGLDYIRNNLQRNALRLDEQRLKARYDTGTEVLKRHVNGRQFSIKGIPAEIGVGSFNPQIFRVTEEEEQRSLEDLLSAAETDLDGKIALADLPPPDPGLQSRIDDISRRITSLVTRKGELDNSIAAISGNVLRYQQRLVVLARDLQKNKEELKIRGLFNRDKWAIKSACPVCEQPVDGTLLSQIRSFPTMSIEENVEYITDQRNLLQDMTAVEIAKREHSQLESEQLAKDISIALAQHSEIQKSLAGAIPSDLMARARDIARLESPESCRS
;
A
#
# COMPACT_ATOMS: atom_id res chain seq x y z
N MET A 1 -4.42 24.39 11.36
CA MET A 1 -3.15 24.19 12.08
C MET A 1 -2.90 25.34 13.05
N HIS A 2 -2.68 25.03 14.34
CA HIS A 2 -2.29 26.01 15.37
C HIS A 2 -1.24 25.40 16.30
N LEU A 3 -0.14 26.13 16.50
CA LEU A 3 0.91 25.78 17.43
C LEU A 3 1.42 27.04 18.10
N ARG A 4 1.43 27.06 19.44
CA ARG A 4 2.01 28.13 20.24
C ARG A 4 3.01 27.54 21.23
N TYR A 5 4.23 28.04 21.25
CA TYR A 5 5.17 27.74 22.33
C TYR A 5 4.78 28.58 23.57
N SER A 6 4.66 27.93 24.72
CA SER A 6 4.34 28.58 25.99
C SER A 6 5.56 28.64 26.90
N ARG A 7 6.37 27.59 26.96
CA ARG A 7 7.61 27.56 27.75
C ARG A 7 8.70 26.76 27.05
N VAL A 8 9.94 27.16 27.26
CA VAL A 8 11.13 26.46 26.79
C VAL A 8 12.08 26.32 27.95
N ARG A 9 12.56 25.11 28.19
CA ARG A 9 13.58 24.86 29.22
C ARG A 9 14.71 24.00 28.66
N LEU A 10 15.93 24.49 28.81
CA LEU A 10 17.14 23.75 28.50
C LEU A 10 17.75 23.27 29.80
N GLU A 11 17.97 21.97 29.93
CA GLU A 11 18.59 21.35 31.10
C GLU A 11 19.94 20.74 30.74
N ALA A 12 20.90 20.87 31.67
CA ALA A 12 22.20 20.22 31.62
C ALA A 12 22.57 19.69 33.01
N LYS A 13 22.69 18.36 33.13
CA LYS A 13 23.23 17.68 34.31
C LYS A 13 24.75 17.65 34.19
N LEU A 14 25.42 18.19 35.20
CA LEU A 14 26.88 18.28 35.24
C LEU A 14 27.48 17.03 35.92
N PHE A 15 28.71 16.68 35.58
CA PHE A 15 29.46 15.62 36.29
C PHE A 15 29.64 15.90 37.79
N SER A 16 29.53 17.17 38.19
CA SER A 16 29.53 17.59 39.60
C SER A 16 28.24 17.22 40.36
N GLY A 17 27.24 16.64 39.67
CA GLY A 17 25.91 16.33 40.22
C GLY A 17 24.96 17.52 40.26
N LYS A 18 25.41 18.73 39.90
CA LYS A 18 24.56 19.92 39.82
C LYS A 18 23.73 19.93 38.54
N LEU A 19 22.49 20.41 38.65
CA LEU A 19 21.63 20.69 37.51
C LEU A 19 21.73 22.17 37.15
N ALA A 20 22.16 22.45 35.92
CA ALA A 20 22.03 23.77 35.32
C ALA A 20 20.80 23.79 34.41
N TYR A 21 20.00 24.84 34.47
CA TYR A 21 18.88 25.01 33.54
C TYR A 21 18.66 26.47 33.18
N CYS A 22 18.07 26.68 32.02
CA CYS A 22 17.56 27.97 31.57
C CYS A 22 16.10 27.75 31.15
N GLU A 23 15.16 28.43 31.81
CA GLU A 23 13.73 28.34 31.55
C GLU A 23 13.19 29.72 31.15
N ILE A 24 12.45 29.76 30.05
CA ILE A 24 11.90 30.98 29.47
C ILE A 24 10.42 30.75 29.18
N GLU A 25 9.59 31.65 29.70
CA GLU A 25 8.16 31.72 29.40
C GLU A 25 7.95 32.62 28.18
N LEU A 26 7.14 32.15 27.23
CA LEU A 26 6.78 32.86 26.02
C LEU A 26 5.32 33.31 26.12
N LEU A 27 5.14 34.62 26.12
CA LEU A 27 3.81 35.23 26.23
C LEU A 27 3.14 35.33 24.85
N PRO A 28 1.80 35.41 24.78
CA PRO A 28 1.12 35.72 23.53
C PRO A 28 1.61 37.04 22.93
N GLY A 29 1.86 37.06 21.62
CA GLY A 29 2.33 38.24 20.89
C GLY A 29 3.82 38.16 20.52
N ALA A 30 4.49 39.32 20.52
CA ALA A 30 5.88 39.43 20.12
C ALA A 30 6.82 39.27 21.32
N ASN A 31 7.62 38.20 21.32
CA ASN A 31 8.64 37.94 22.33
C ASN A 31 10.01 38.38 21.80
N LEU A 32 10.73 39.24 22.53
CA LEU A 32 12.05 39.71 22.15
C LEU A 32 13.12 39.08 23.05
N ILE A 33 14.02 38.29 22.47
CA ILE A 33 15.14 37.67 23.19
C ILE A 33 16.40 38.52 22.98
N LEU A 34 16.83 39.19 24.04
CA LEU A 34 18.02 40.01 24.12
C LEU A 34 19.10 39.32 24.97
N THR A 35 20.34 39.46 24.55
CA THR A 35 21.53 38.94 25.25
C THR A 35 22.59 40.03 25.24
N ASP A 36 23.35 40.17 26.33
CA ASP A 36 24.37 41.22 26.46
C ASP A 36 25.59 40.97 25.56
N SER A 37 25.78 39.73 25.09
CA SER A 37 26.83 39.40 24.13
C SER A 37 26.41 38.34 23.12
N ASN A 38 27.07 38.33 21.96
CA ASN A 38 26.80 37.44 20.83
C ASN A 38 26.99 35.93 21.11
N THR A 39 27.47 35.55 22.29
CA THR A 39 27.84 34.17 22.63
C THR A 39 27.07 33.58 23.81
N GLN A 40 26.02 34.27 24.28
CA GLN A 40 25.19 33.83 25.42
C GLN A 40 24.09 32.81 25.07
N GLY A 41 24.07 32.27 23.84
CA GLY A 41 23.19 31.15 23.49
C GLY A 41 21.83 31.53 22.89
N LYS A 42 21.64 32.76 22.40
CA LYS A 42 20.42 33.16 21.66
C LYS A 42 20.08 32.18 20.53
N SER A 43 21.05 31.87 19.66
CA SER A 43 20.85 30.93 18.56
C SER A 43 20.57 29.52 19.06
N THR A 44 21.18 29.10 20.17
CA THR A 44 20.92 27.80 20.81
C THR A 44 19.46 27.67 21.24
N LEU A 45 18.93 28.69 21.92
CA LEU A 45 17.54 28.71 22.36
C LEU A 45 16.57 28.66 21.17
N VAL A 46 16.80 29.48 20.14
CA VAL A 46 15.94 29.51 18.94
C VAL A 46 15.98 28.16 18.21
N ASN A 47 17.17 27.57 18.05
CA ASN A 47 17.31 26.25 17.43
C ASN A 47 16.64 25.15 18.27
N ALA A 48 16.63 25.27 19.59
CA ALA A 48 15.99 24.30 20.47
C ALA A 48 14.47 24.24 20.29
N LEU A 49 13.82 25.31 19.79
CA LEU A 49 12.41 25.29 19.43
C LEU A 49 12.14 24.26 18.30
N ALA A 50 12.91 24.34 17.21
CA ALA A 50 12.76 23.43 16.07
C ALA A 50 13.24 22.01 16.43
N VAL A 51 14.41 21.90 17.04
CA VAL A 51 14.99 20.61 17.43
C VAL A 51 14.16 19.93 18.51
N GLY A 52 13.60 20.64 19.49
CA GLY A 52 12.74 20.00 20.48
C GLY A 52 11.47 19.38 19.88
N LEU A 53 11.03 19.79 18.67
CA LEU A 53 9.94 19.16 17.91
C LEU A 53 10.41 18.09 16.91
N GLY A 54 11.68 17.72 16.91
CA GLY A 54 12.20 16.71 15.98
C GLY A 54 12.41 17.22 14.56
N LEU A 55 12.51 18.54 14.35
CA LEU A 55 12.69 19.17 13.03
C LEU A 55 14.18 19.47 12.76
N ASP A 56 15.02 18.46 12.97
CA ASP A 56 16.48 18.59 12.95
C ASP A 56 17.00 19.10 11.62
N ASP A 57 16.40 18.65 10.52
CA ASP A 57 16.86 18.99 9.17
C ASP A 57 16.78 20.51 8.86
N LEU A 58 15.99 21.27 9.62
CA LEU A 58 15.89 22.73 9.49
C LEU A 58 17.07 23.47 10.12
N VAL A 59 17.73 22.83 11.09
CA VAL A 59 18.87 23.36 11.80
C VAL A 59 20.09 22.54 11.39
N LYS A 60 20.93 23.05 10.48
CA LYS A 60 22.16 22.33 10.09
C LYS A 60 23.11 22.20 11.28
N GLY A 61 23.05 21.05 11.95
CA GLY A 61 23.89 20.62 13.07
C GLY A 61 23.29 19.40 13.76
N ASN A 62 24.12 18.51 14.31
CA ASN A 62 23.66 17.42 15.18
C ASN A 62 22.91 18.04 16.38
N VAL A 63 21.89 17.36 16.93
CA VAL A 63 21.24 17.75 18.19
C VAL A 63 22.28 18.07 19.26
N ALA A 64 23.37 17.29 19.32
CA ALA A 64 24.51 17.50 20.20
C ALA A 64 25.21 18.86 20.00
N ALA A 65 25.16 19.47 18.82
CA ALA A 65 25.76 20.78 18.57
C ALA A 65 24.98 21.93 19.24
N LEU A 66 23.74 21.71 19.72
CA LEU A 66 23.00 22.72 20.48
C LEU A 66 23.59 22.92 21.88
N VAL A 67 24.13 21.87 22.50
CA VAL A 67 24.67 21.92 23.85
C VAL A 67 26.13 21.50 23.81
N LYS A 68 27.04 22.43 24.10
CA LYS A 68 28.47 22.14 24.19
C LYS A 68 28.74 21.09 25.26
N ASP A 69 29.79 20.28 25.10
CA ASP A 69 30.23 19.31 26.12
C ASP A 69 30.60 19.97 27.46
N THR A 70 30.87 21.27 27.46
CA THR A 70 31.19 22.06 28.64
C THR A 70 30.32 23.32 28.77
N LEU A 71 29.89 23.59 30.00
CA LEU A 71 29.33 24.88 30.40
C LEU A 71 30.43 25.74 31.01
N LYS A 72 30.60 26.96 30.47
CA LYS A 72 31.50 27.96 31.04
C LYS A 72 30.83 28.57 32.28
N VAL A 73 31.32 28.24 33.47
CA VAL A 73 30.86 28.83 34.73
C VAL A 73 31.99 29.72 35.28
N ALA A 74 31.65 30.71 36.11
CA ALA A 74 32.64 31.60 36.74
C ALA A 74 33.76 30.85 37.51
N GLN A 75 33.49 29.61 37.93
CA GLN A 75 34.42 28.73 38.66
C GLN A 75 35.22 27.78 37.75
N GLY A 76 35.17 27.96 36.42
CA GLY A 76 35.80 27.10 35.42
C GLY A 76 34.81 26.31 34.56
N ASP A 77 35.32 25.64 33.53
CA ASP A 77 34.52 24.84 32.60
C ASP A 77 34.04 23.55 33.28
N GLN A 78 32.72 23.35 33.34
CA GLN A 78 32.12 22.11 33.86
C GLN A 78 31.63 21.23 32.73
N ARG A 79 31.98 19.93 32.78
CA ARG A 79 31.52 18.95 31.79
C ARG A 79 30.06 18.60 32.01
N ILE A 80 29.32 18.49 30.92
CA ILE A 80 27.93 18.05 30.88
C ILE A 80 27.91 16.53 30.71
N PHE A 81 27.14 15.86 31.55
CA PHE A 81 26.90 14.42 31.50
C PHE A 81 25.64 14.09 30.69
N ASP A 82 24.57 14.85 30.88
CA ASP A 82 23.29 14.65 30.21
C ASP A 82 22.62 16.01 29.97
N ALA A 83 21.92 16.16 28.86
CA ALA A 83 21.22 17.40 28.53
C ALA A 83 19.90 17.11 27.83
N ALA A 84 18.90 17.95 28.10
CA ALA A 84 17.56 17.79 27.57
C ALA A 84 16.91 19.13 27.22
N ILE A 85 16.07 19.09 26.19
CA ILE A 85 15.21 20.19 25.76
C ILE A 85 13.80 19.88 26.22
N PHE A 86 13.17 20.83 26.88
CA PHE A 86 11.76 20.80 27.25
C PHE A 86 11.02 21.88 26.49
N LEU A 87 9.92 21.49 25.85
CA LEU A 87 9.01 22.39 25.17
C LEU A 87 7.61 22.20 25.74
N GLU A 88 7.00 23.28 26.19
CA GLU A 88 5.57 23.33 26.45
C GLU A 88 4.90 24.02 25.27
N ILE A 89 4.02 23.30 24.58
CA ILE A 89 3.29 23.79 23.41
C ILE A 89 1.78 23.74 23.66
N ALA A 90 1.04 24.64 23.02
CA ALA A 90 -0.40 24.73 23.05
C ALA A 90 -1.00 24.59 21.65
N ASN A 91 -2.14 23.91 21.54
CA ASN A 91 -2.94 23.83 20.31
C ASN A 91 -4.06 24.89 20.29
N ALA A 92 -4.90 24.84 19.24
CA ALA A 92 -6.02 25.78 19.06
C ALA A 92 -7.04 25.74 20.22
N SER A 93 -7.18 24.60 20.88
CA SER A 93 -8.08 24.40 22.02
C SER A 93 -7.44 24.82 23.36
N ASN A 94 -6.24 25.41 23.35
CA ASN A 94 -5.41 25.70 24.52
C ASN A 94 -5.05 24.47 25.37
N GLU A 95 -5.12 23.27 24.80
CA GLU A 95 -4.57 22.08 25.45
C GLU A 95 -3.05 22.18 25.45
N LEU A 96 -2.42 21.82 26.57
CA LEU A 96 -0.97 21.87 26.74
C LEU A 96 -0.35 20.49 26.52
N LEU A 97 0.77 20.46 25.80
CA LEU A 97 1.61 19.29 25.62
C LEU A 97 3.05 19.67 26.00
N THR A 98 3.61 18.96 26.97
CA THR A 98 5.00 19.09 27.35
C THR A 98 5.80 17.95 26.74
N ILE A 99 6.87 18.31 26.05
CA ILE A 99 7.77 17.41 25.32
C ILE A 99 9.15 17.54 25.92
N ARG A 100 9.78 16.42 26.27
CA ARG A 100 11.18 16.33 26.66
C ARG A 100 11.93 15.51 25.61
N ARG A 101 13.00 16.10 25.07
CA ARG A 101 13.92 15.47 24.13
C ARG A 101 15.33 15.44 24.68
N SER A 102 15.99 14.28 24.61
CA SER A 102 17.41 14.16 24.95
C SER A 102 18.30 14.79 23.89
N VAL A 103 19.39 15.42 24.32
CA VAL A 103 20.43 15.96 23.42
C VAL A 103 21.53 14.94 23.14
N ASN A 104 21.60 13.85 23.92
CA ASN A 104 22.52 12.74 23.65
C ASN A 104 22.17 12.09 22.29
N PRO A 105 23.10 12.04 21.31
CA PRO A 105 22.84 11.50 19.98
C PRO A 105 22.16 10.12 19.97
N GLU A 106 22.55 9.22 20.88
CA GLU A 106 22.00 7.86 20.95
C GLU A 106 20.52 7.83 21.35
N LEU A 107 20.11 8.75 22.23
CA LEU A 107 18.75 8.84 22.78
C LEU A 107 17.93 9.96 22.15
N SER A 108 18.54 10.77 21.28
CA SER A 108 17.96 11.99 20.72
C SER A 108 16.74 11.74 19.84
N ARG A 109 16.54 10.51 19.37
CA ARG A 109 15.34 10.12 18.62
C ARG A 109 14.16 9.74 19.52
N GLY A 110 14.39 9.53 20.81
CA GLY A 110 13.36 9.27 21.81
C GLY A 110 12.74 10.57 22.32
N MET A 111 11.42 10.60 22.33
CA MET A 111 10.61 11.74 22.75
C MET A 111 9.74 11.32 23.95
N LEU A 112 9.90 11.99 25.08
CA LEU A 112 9.03 11.82 26.24
C LEU A 112 7.97 12.90 26.24
N VAL A 113 6.71 12.51 26.40
CA VAL A 113 5.58 13.42 26.26
C VAL A 113 4.65 13.28 27.46
N ARG A 114 4.09 14.43 27.86
CA ARG A 114 3.05 14.53 28.88
C ARG A 114 2.02 15.57 28.44
N ARG A 115 0.74 15.24 28.59
CA ARG A 115 -0.33 16.24 28.47
C ARG A 115 -0.38 17.07 29.74
N GLY A 116 -0.36 18.40 29.60
CA GLY A 116 -0.31 19.35 30.71
C GLY A 116 0.95 20.23 30.69
N PRO A 117 1.04 21.15 31.67
CA PRO A 117 2.10 22.14 31.75
C PRO A 117 3.44 21.56 32.25
N LEU A 118 4.54 22.21 31.89
CA LEU A 118 5.91 21.86 32.31
C LEU A 118 6.07 21.90 33.83
N GLY A 119 5.34 22.79 34.51
CA GLY A 119 5.35 22.86 35.98
C GLY A 119 4.81 21.60 36.69
N GLN A 120 4.06 20.75 35.98
CA GLN A 120 3.55 19.46 36.47
C GLN A 120 4.32 18.27 35.89
N TRP A 121 5.50 18.52 35.32
CA TRP A 121 6.34 17.46 34.79
C TRP A 121 6.74 16.49 35.90
N SER A 122 6.56 15.20 35.62
CA SER A 122 7.02 14.10 36.46
C SER A 122 7.51 12.98 35.55
N GLU A 123 8.49 12.22 36.01
CA GLU A 123 8.99 11.07 35.26
C GLU A 123 8.02 9.88 35.31
N ALA A 124 7.04 9.88 36.23
CA ALA A 124 6.06 8.80 36.36
C ALA A 124 4.92 8.91 35.32
N GLY A 125 4.71 7.87 34.51
CA GLY A 125 3.59 7.80 33.57
C GLY A 125 3.75 8.66 32.31
N LEU A 126 4.99 8.88 31.86
CA LEU A 126 5.28 9.56 30.60
C LEU A 126 4.92 8.68 29.40
N GLU A 127 4.43 9.32 28.33
CA GLU A 127 4.23 8.66 27.05
C GLU A 127 5.53 8.73 26.23
N GLU A 128 5.92 7.60 25.66
CA GLU A 128 7.13 7.45 24.87
C GLU A 128 6.80 7.40 23.37
N TYR A 129 7.52 8.20 22.59
CA TYR A 129 7.42 8.32 21.14
C TYR A 129 8.81 8.34 20.50
N TYR A 130 8.87 8.15 19.18
CA TYR A 130 10.13 8.23 18.45
C TYR A 130 10.07 9.05 17.16
N LEU A 131 11.25 9.51 16.74
CA LEU A 131 11.52 10.18 15.47
C LEU A 131 12.17 9.22 14.46
N GLY A 132 12.06 9.56 13.17
CA GLY A 132 12.66 8.81 12.06
C GLY A 132 11.64 8.00 11.26
N GLN A 133 12.06 6.84 10.75
CA GLN A 133 11.19 6.00 9.91
C GLN A 133 9.96 5.55 10.70
N GLY A 134 8.79 5.94 10.20
CA GLY A 134 7.51 5.66 10.83
C GLY A 134 6.98 6.78 11.73
N SER A 135 7.74 7.88 11.94
CA SER A 135 7.34 8.99 12.82
C SER A 135 5.97 9.60 12.46
N TYR A 136 5.61 9.58 11.17
CA TYR A 136 4.33 10.12 10.66
C TYR A 136 3.21 9.08 10.53
N THR A 137 3.51 7.79 10.63
CA THR A 137 2.56 6.69 10.33
C THR A 137 2.26 5.82 11.55
N ASP A 138 3.31 5.49 12.29
CA ASP A 138 3.29 4.49 13.35
C ASP A 138 2.58 5.05 14.59
N THR A 139 2.03 4.16 15.42
CA THR A 139 1.22 4.61 16.57
C THR A 139 2.05 5.35 17.62
N ARG A 140 3.33 4.98 17.72
CA ARG A 140 4.34 5.62 18.56
C ARG A 140 5.22 6.64 17.83
N GLY A 141 4.82 7.05 16.62
CA GLY A 141 5.51 8.09 15.86
C GLY A 141 5.24 9.49 16.42
N PHE A 142 6.29 10.25 16.72
CA PHE A 142 6.16 11.57 17.34
C PHE A 142 5.53 12.60 16.39
N HIS A 143 5.91 12.62 15.11
CA HIS A 143 5.37 13.60 14.16
C HIS A 143 3.90 13.36 13.82
N ARG A 144 3.42 12.11 13.94
CA ARG A 144 2.00 11.77 13.89
C ARG A 144 1.25 12.45 15.03
N LEU A 145 1.69 12.23 16.27
CA LEU A 145 1.13 12.89 17.45
C LEU A 145 1.14 14.42 17.29
N LEU A 146 2.27 14.99 16.87
CA LEU A 146 2.42 16.44 16.70
C LEU A 146 1.44 16.96 15.63
N SER A 147 1.31 16.27 14.49
CA SER A 147 0.39 16.65 13.42
C SER A 147 -1.07 16.63 13.89
N GLU A 148 -1.46 15.58 14.60
CA GLU A 148 -2.81 15.45 15.19
C GLU A 148 -3.06 16.56 16.23
N PHE A 149 -2.08 16.81 17.12
CA PHE A 149 -2.19 17.81 18.18
C PHE A 149 -2.36 19.24 17.67
N ILE A 150 -1.61 19.63 16.64
CA ILE A 150 -1.67 20.98 16.06
C ILE A 150 -2.78 21.12 14.99
N GLY A 151 -3.47 20.04 14.64
CA GLY A 151 -4.44 20.02 13.54
C GLY A 151 -3.80 20.32 12.19
N PHE A 152 -2.67 19.67 11.89
CA PHE A 152 -2.08 19.64 10.56
C PHE A 152 -2.64 18.45 9.77
N PRO A 153 -3.37 18.69 8.67
CA PRO A 153 -3.98 17.61 7.91
C PRO A 153 -2.93 16.72 7.23
N GLU A 154 -3.34 15.50 6.87
CA GLU A 154 -2.54 14.66 5.99
C GLU A 154 -2.67 15.15 4.55
N VAL A 155 -1.66 15.89 4.10
CA VAL A 155 -1.60 16.46 2.75
C VAL A 155 -0.77 15.56 1.85
N GLN A 156 -1.34 15.12 0.74
CA GLN A 156 -0.64 14.33 -0.28
C GLN A 156 -0.07 15.24 -1.36
N VAL A 157 1.13 14.93 -1.82
CA VAL A 157 1.86 15.63 -2.89
C VAL A 157 2.51 14.62 -3.82
N ILE A 158 2.93 15.10 -4.99
CA ILE A 158 3.58 14.26 -5.99
C ILE A 158 5.07 14.13 -5.66
N SER A 159 5.61 12.92 -5.74
CA SER A 159 7.04 12.67 -5.63
C SER A 159 7.76 12.97 -6.95
N GLN A 160 9.09 13.04 -6.93
CA GLN A 160 9.89 13.17 -8.15
C GLN A 160 9.59 12.05 -9.15
N ASP A 161 9.34 10.83 -8.65
CA ASP A 161 9.08 9.60 -9.41
C ASP A 161 7.60 9.43 -9.83
N ASP A 162 6.82 10.52 -9.92
CA ASP A 162 5.38 10.52 -10.25
C ASP A 162 4.48 9.73 -9.26
N GLY A 163 5.03 9.30 -8.12
CA GLY A 163 4.28 8.67 -7.03
C GLY A 163 3.54 9.68 -6.16
N VAL A 164 2.72 9.18 -5.24
CA VAL A 164 2.04 9.99 -4.22
C VAL A 164 2.76 9.81 -2.89
N MET A 165 3.02 10.91 -2.20
CA MET A 165 3.66 10.92 -0.89
C MET A 165 3.12 12.05 0.00
N ARG A 166 3.52 12.12 1.26
CA ARG A 166 3.04 13.13 2.21
C ARG A 166 3.85 14.43 2.14
N LEU A 167 3.20 15.57 2.35
CA LEU A 167 3.86 16.82 2.69
C LEU A 167 4.22 16.83 4.19
N TYR A 168 5.51 16.81 4.49
CA TYR A 168 6.02 16.72 5.86
C TYR A 168 6.01 18.07 6.60
N LEU A 169 5.95 18.04 7.95
CA LEU A 169 5.92 19.27 8.76
C LEU A 169 7.16 20.11 8.58
N GLU A 170 8.33 19.49 8.34
CA GLU A 170 9.59 20.20 8.09
C GLU A 170 9.45 21.17 6.91
N TYR A 171 8.63 20.85 5.90
CA TYR A 171 8.35 21.79 4.81
C TYR A 171 7.61 23.03 5.31
N ILE A 172 6.53 22.86 6.06
CA ILE A 172 5.76 23.98 6.63
C ILE A 172 6.65 24.81 7.56
N PHE A 173 7.40 24.15 8.44
CA PHE A 173 8.30 24.82 9.36
C PHE A 173 9.45 25.54 8.67
N SER A 174 9.94 25.07 7.53
CA SER A 174 10.94 25.81 6.73
C SER A 174 10.42 27.17 6.22
N ALA A 175 9.10 27.36 6.12
CA ALA A 175 8.49 28.62 5.72
C ALA A 175 8.27 29.60 6.90
N ILE A 176 8.10 29.09 8.13
CA ILE A 176 7.83 29.91 9.33
C ILE A 176 9.04 30.09 10.26
N PHE A 177 10.01 29.18 10.21
CA PHE A 177 11.23 29.21 11.02
C PHE A 177 12.40 29.77 10.20
N ILE A 178 12.74 31.03 10.46
CA ILE A 178 13.82 31.75 9.78
C ILE A 178 15.04 31.84 10.71
N GLU A 179 16.10 31.10 10.41
CA GLU A 179 17.33 31.10 11.20
C GLU A 179 18.42 32.03 10.65
N GLN A 180 19.33 32.48 11.52
CA GLN A 180 20.28 33.54 11.23
C GLN A 180 21.25 33.22 10.08
N LYS A 181 21.68 31.96 9.90
CA LYS A 181 22.77 31.65 8.95
C LYS A 181 22.33 31.70 7.49
N ARG A 182 21.15 31.17 7.18
CA ARG A 182 20.67 31.00 5.79
C ARG A 182 19.30 31.63 5.54
N GLY A 183 18.55 31.96 6.58
CA GLY A 183 17.18 32.46 6.47
C GLY A 183 17.06 33.79 5.72
N TRP A 184 18.15 34.54 5.57
CA TRP A 184 18.19 35.79 4.81
C TRP A 184 18.47 35.61 3.32
N ALA A 185 18.94 34.44 2.89
CA ALA A 185 19.39 34.22 1.52
C ALA A 185 18.23 33.89 0.56
N ASP A 186 17.19 33.22 1.05
CA ASP A 186 16.06 32.76 0.25
C ASP A 186 14.87 32.40 1.16
N ILE A 187 13.66 32.45 0.61
CA ILE A 187 12.46 31.91 1.25
C ILE A 187 12.60 30.39 1.31
N MET A 188 12.44 29.82 2.51
CA MET A 188 12.62 28.40 2.77
C MET A 188 14.03 27.90 2.40
N ALA A 189 15.07 28.68 2.71
CA ALA A 189 16.46 28.34 2.39
C ALA A 189 16.94 26.99 2.99
N ASN A 190 16.32 26.55 4.10
CA ASN A 190 16.66 25.31 4.82
C ASN A 190 15.70 24.16 4.51
N ILE A 191 15.01 24.23 3.37
CA ILE A 191 14.07 23.19 2.97
C ILE A 191 14.78 21.81 2.80
N PRO A 192 14.31 20.75 3.46
CA PRO A 192 14.91 19.43 3.31
C PRO A 192 14.53 18.77 1.97
N TYR A 193 15.40 17.89 1.49
CA TYR A 193 15.15 17.12 0.27
C TYR A 193 14.54 15.75 0.60
N TYR A 194 13.22 15.64 0.48
CA TYR A 194 12.48 14.38 0.64
C TYR A 194 11.86 13.88 -0.66
N ARG A 195 12.42 14.25 -1.82
CA ARG A 195 11.93 13.86 -3.16
C ARG A 195 10.48 14.28 -3.45
N VAL A 196 9.97 15.32 -2.79
CA VAL A 196 8.72 15.98 -3.22
C VAL A 196 9.00 16.78 -4.50
N ARG A 197 8.08 16.73 -5.46
CA ARG A 197 8.10 17.59 -6.65
C ARG A 197 7.68 19.01 -6.28
N ASP A 198 8.47 19.99 -6.73
CA ASP A 198 8.23 21.42 -6.44
C ASP A 198 7.87 21.72 -4.97
N PRO A 199 8.71 21.34 -3.99
CA PRO A 199 8.35 21.37 -2.57
C PRO A 199 7.99 22.76 -2.08
N LYS A 200 8.67 23.81 -2.56
CA LYS A 200 8.33 25.22 -2.24
C LYS A 200 6.92 25.59 -2.69
N LYS A 201 6.54 25.26 -3.93
CA LYS A 201 5.21 25.58 -4.46
C LYS A 201 4.12 24.83 -3.71
N SER A 202 4.34 23.53 -3.46
CA SER A 202 3.40 22.71 -2.68
C SER A 202 3.24 23.25 -1.26
N THR A 203 4.32 23.62 -0.60
CA THR A 203 4.26 24.18 0.77
C THR A 203 3.52 25.50 0.82
N ILE A 204 3.85 26.44 -0.08
CA ILE A 204 3.19 27.74 -0.14
C ILE A 204 1.71 27.58 -0.50
N ALA A 205 1.39 26.69 -1.44
CA ALA A 205 0.02 26.37 -1.80
C ALA A 205 -0.78 25.84 -0.60
N GLU A 206 -0.20 24.93 0.19
CA GLU A 206 -0.84 24.41 1.39
C GLU A 206 -1.07 25.51 2.44
N ILE A 207 -0.04 26.33 2.73
CA ILE A 207 -0.14 27.43 3.71
C ILE A 207 -1.24 28.44 3.31
N LEU A 208 -1.36 28.72 2.01
CA LEU A 208 -2.34 29.67 1.47
C LEU A 208 -3.70 29.04 1.15
N GLY A 209 -3.86 27.71 1.26
CA GLY A 209 -5.09 27.00 0.91
C GLY A 209 -5.42 27.02 -0.59
N LEU A 210 -4.41 26.95 -1.47
CA LEU A 210 -4.58 26.96 -2.92
C LEU A 210 -4.79 25.54 -3.49
N ASP A 211 -5.57 25.43 -4.56
CA ASP A 211 -5.88 24.15 -5.23
C ASP A 211 -4.71 23.55 -6.05
N TYR A 212 -3.50 24.13 -5.99
CA TYR A 212 -2.34 23.67 -6.78
C TYR A 212 -2.02 22.19 -6.53
N ILE A 213 -2.02 21.76 -5.26
CA ILE A 213 -1.73 20.37 -4.88
C ILE A 213 -2.81 19.44 -5.47
N ARG A 214 -4.08 19.77 -5.23
CA ARG A 214 -5.23 18.99 -5.69
C ARG A 214 -5.25 18.82 -7.21
N ASN A 215 -5.06 19.93 -7.93
CA ASN A 215 -5.04 19.93 -9.39
C ASN A 215 -3.90 19.09 -9.95
N ASN A 216 -2.72 19.13 -9.32
CA ASN A 216 -1.61 18.30 -9.75
C ASN A 216 -1.86 16.82 -9.48
N LEU A 217 -2.37 16.44 -8.30
CA LEU A 217 -2.74 15.04 -8.01
C LEU A 217 -3.75 14.50 -9.02
N GLN A 218 -4.80 15.27 -9.31
CA GLN A 218 -5.82 14.89 -10.30
C GLN A 218 -5.22 14.77 -11.71
N ARG A 219 -4.37 15.71 -12.11
CA ARG A 219 -3.67 15.65 -13.40
C ARG A 219 -2.80 14.40 -13.52
N ASN A 220 -2.10 14.02 -12.44
CA ASN A 220 -1.28 12.82 -12.43
C ASN A 220 -2.13 11.54 -12.50
N ALA A 221 -3.23 11.48 -11.75
CA ALA A 221 -4.18 10.36 -11.82
C ALA A 221 -4.74 10.18 -13.24
N LEU A 222 -5.23 11.26 -13.87
CA LEU A 222 -5.74 11.22 -15.24
C LEU A 222 -4.67 10.77 -16.25
N ARG A 223 -3.42 11.20 -16.08
CA ARG A 223 -2.30 10.77 -16.93
C ARG A 223 -2.02 9.27 -16.80
N LEU A 224 -2.06 8.73 -15.57
CA LEU A 224 -1.88 7.30 -15.33
C LEU A 224 -3.06 6.49 -15.89
N ASP A 225 -4.28 6.98 -15.76
CA ASP A 225 -5.47 6.32 -16.31
C ASP A 225 -5.47 6.36 -17.84
N GLU A 226 -5.04 7.45 -18.46
CA GLU A 226 -4.83 7.54 -19.91
C GLU A 226 -3.84 6.46 -20.39
N GLN A 227 -2.71 6.31 -19.70
CA GLN A 227 -1.72 5.27 -20.01
C GLN A 227 -2.28 3.85 -19.86
N ARG A 228 -3.06 3.59 -18.80
CA ARG A 228 -3.72 2.30 -18.60
C ARG A 228 -4.75 2.00 -19.67
N LEU A 229 -5.56 2.98 -20.06
CA LEU A 229 -6.55 2.84 -21.11
C LEU A 229 -5.90 2.54 -22.45
N LYS A 230 -4.79 3.23 -22.79
CA LYS A 230 -3.98 2.93 -23.98
C LYS A 230 -3.47 1.50 -23.97
N ALA A 231 -2.83 1.06 -22.88
CA ALA A 231 -2.32 -0.31 -22.77
C ALA A 231 -3.43 -1.38 -22.86
N ARG A 232 -4.60 -1.13 -22.25
CA ARG A 232 -5.77 -2.05 -22.35
C ARG A 232 -6.32 -2.10 -23.76
N TYR A 233 -6.39 -0.96 -24.45
CA TYR A 233 -6.83 -0.89 -25.84
C TYR A 233 -5.88 -1.68 -26.75
N ASP A 234 -4.57 -1.48 -26.62
CA ASP A 234 -3.56 -2.19 -27.41
C ASP A 234 -3.65 -3.71 -27.17
N THR A 235 -3.74 -4.13 -25.91
CA THR A 235 -3.89 -5.54 -25.57
C THR A 235 -5.19 -6.13 -26.11
N GLY A 236 -6.31 -5.41 -25.97
CA GLY A 236 -7.62 -5.87 -26.44
C GLY A 236 -7.71 -5.97 -27.96
N THR A 237 -7.13 -5.01 -28.69
CA THR A 237 -7.10 -5.03 -30.15
C THR A 237 -6.22 -6.18 -30.67
N GLU A 238 -5.09 -6.47 -30.03
CA GLU A 238 -4.26 -7.62 -30.37
C GLU A 238 -4.94 -8.96 -30.10
N VAL A 239 -5.65 -9.10 -28.97
CA VAL A 239 -6.47 -10.30 -28.68
C VAL A 239 -7.56 -10.49 -29.74
N LEU A 240 -8.26 -9.41 -30.09
CA LEU A 240 -9.31 -9.44 -31.11
C LEU A 240 -8.76 -9.87 -32.47
N LYS A 241 -7.68 -9.24 -32.94
CA LYS A 241 -7.01 -9.61 -34.19
C LYS A 241 -6.59 -11.09 -34.18
N ARG A 242 -5.99 -11.56 -33.07
CA ARG A 242 -5.58 -12.97 -32.94
C ARG A 242 -6.76 -13.94 -33.00
N HIS A 243 -7.90 -13.58 -32.38
CA HIS A 243 -9.10 -14.40 -32.37
C HIS A 243 -9.76 -14.51 -33.75
N VAL A 244 -9.76 -13.41 -34.51
CA VAL A 244 -10.28 -13.35 -35.89
C VAL A 244 -9.34 -14.10 -36.84
N ASN A 245 -8.04 -13.82 -36.79
CA ASN A 245 -7.01 -14.45 -37.61
C ASN A 245 -6.93 -15.97 -37.37
N GLY A 246 -7.14 -16.42 -36.12
CA GLY A 246 -7.19 -17.85 -35.78
C GLY A 246 -8.33 -18.62 -36.43
N ARG A 247 -9.36 -17.94 -36.96
CA ARG A 247 -10.47 -18.54 -37.72
C ARG A 247 -10.37 -18.32 -39.23
N GLN A 248 -9.20 -17.94 -39.73
CA GLN A 248 -8.97 -17.63 -41.15
C GLN A 248 -9.72 -16.39 -41.66
N PHE A 249 -10.12 -15.48 -40.76
CA PHE A 249 -10.69 -14.18 -41.11
C PHE A 249 -9.68 -13.08 -40.84
N SER A 250 -9.91 -11.88 -41.36
CA SER A 250 -9.13 -10.67 -41.09
C SER A 250 -10.06 -9.53 -40.69
N ILE A 251 -9.54 -8.56 -39.94
CA ILE A 251 -10.32 -7.43 -39.40
C ILE A 251 -9.72 -6.09 -39.84
N LYS A 252 -10.58 -5.16 -40.28
CA LYS A 252 -10.25 -3.78 -40.66
C LYS A 252 -11.16 -2.80 -39.89
N GLY A 253 -10.82 -1.51 -39.88
CA GLY A 253 -11.67 -0.47 -39.27
C GLY A 253 -11.54 -0.34 -37.75
N ILE A 254 -10.50 -0.94 -37.16
CA ILE A 254 -10.08 -0.69 -35.78
C ILE A 254 -9.05 0.45 -35.80
N PRO A 255 -9.28 1.56 -35.09
CA PRO A 255 -8.29 2.64 -34.97
C PRO A 255 -6.97 2.18 -34.37
N ALA A 256 -5.87 2.80 -34.79
CA ALA A 256 -4.54 2.52 -34.24
C ALA A 256 -4.39 3.02 -32.79
N GLU A 257 -5.08 4.10 -32.43
CA GLU A 257 -5.03 4.71 -31.10
C GLU A 257 -6.44 4.88 -30.52
N ILE A 258 -6.55 4.76 -29.20
CA ILE A 258 -7.81 4.98 -28.48
C ILE A 258 -8.28 6.43 -28.62
N GLY A 259 -9.55 6.63 -28.98
CA GLY A 259 -10.16 7.97 -29.11
C GLY A 259 -9.89 8.70 -30.43
N VAL A 260 -9.14 8.09 -31.35
CA VAL A 260 -8.89 8.63 -32.70
C VAL A 260 -9.74 7.88 -33.71
N GLY A 261 -10.48 8.60 -34.56
CA GLY A 261 -11.31 7.99 -35.62
C GLY A 261 -12.55 7.25 -35.12
N SER A 262 -13.18 6.49 -36.03
CA SER A 262 -14.39 5.72 -35.73
C SER A 262 -14.07 4.24 -35.54
N PHE A 263 -14.58 3.64 -34.46
CA PHE A 263 -14.53 2.20 -34.26
C PHE A 263 -15.60 1.52 -35.10
N ASN A 264 -15.22 0.97 -36.26
CA ASN A 264 -16.13 0.27 -37.18
C ASN A 264 -15.48 -1.02 -37.70
N PRO A 265 -15.39 -2.07 -36.87
CA PRO A 265 -14.71 -3.30 -37.23
C PRO A 265 -15.45 -4.05 -38.33
N GLN A 266 -14.76 -4.29 -39.44
CA GLN A 266 -15.25 -5.10 -40.57
C GLN A 266 -14.44 -6.39 -40.64
N ILE A 267 -15.12 -7.53 -40.60
CA ILE A 267 -14.53 -8.87 -40.67
C ILE A 267 -14.72 -9.41 -42.08
N PHE A 268 -13.63 -9.88 -42.69
CA PHE A 268 -13.63 -10.43 -44.05
C PHE A 268 -12.81 -11.70 -44.12
N ARG A 269 -13.15 -12.58 -45.05
CA ARG A 269 -12.35 -13.75 -45.41
C ARG A 269 -11.68 -13.49 -46.74
N VAL A 270 -10.39 -13.81 -46.85
CA VAL A 270 -9.68 -13.83 -48.14
C VAL A 270 -9.74 -15.27 -48.64
N THR A 271 -10.40 -15.49 -49.78
CA THR A 271 -10.45 -16.80 -50.44
C THR A 271 -9.17 -17.05 -51.26
N GLU A 272 -8.96 -18.29 -51.71
CA GLU A 272 -7.79 -18.66 -52.55
C GLU A 272 -7.69 -17.87 -53.87
N GLU A 273 -8.80 -17.22 -54.28
CA GLU A 273 -8.90 -16.38 -55.49
C GLU A 273 -8.66 -14.88 -55.21
N GLU A 274 -8.12 -14.51 -54.03
CA GLU A 274 -7.93 -13.13 -53.55
C GLU A 274 -9.21 -12.28 -53.39
N GLU A 275 -10.40 -12.86 -53.54
CA GLU A 275 -11.65 -12.16 -53.28
C GLU A 275 -11.87 -11.94 -51.76
N GLN A 276 -12.14 -10.69 -51.38
CA GLN A 276 -12.57 -10.34 -50.02
C GLN A 276 -14.09 -10.50 -49.92
N ARG A 277 -14.55 -11.51 -49.17
CA ARG A 277 -15.97 -11.65 -48.82
C ARG A 277 -16.22 -11.19 -47.39
N SER A 278 -17.22 -10.33 -47.19
CA SER A 278 -17.61 -9.89 -45.86
C SER A 278 -18.28 -11.03 -45.09
N LEU A 279 -18.26 -10.94 -43.76
CA LEU A 279 -18.98 -11.90 -42.91
C LEU A 279 -20.50 -11.88 -43.17
N GLU A 280 -21.07 -10.72 -43.47
CA GLU A 280 -22.50 -10.54 -43.78
C GLU A 280 -22.89 -11.26 -45.07
N ASP A 281 -22.06 -11.18 -46.12
CA ASP A 281 -22.29 -11.89 -47.38
C ASP A 281 -22.24 -13.40 -47.18
N LEU A 282 -21.30 -13.89 -46.37
CA LEU A 282 -21.19 -15.32 -46.03
C LEU A 282 -22.39 -15.81 -45.21
N LEU A 283 -22.92 -14.98 -44.30
CA LEU A 283 -24.12 -15.30 -43.51
C LEU A 283 -25.36 -15.34 -44.40
N SER A 284 -25.59 -14.32 -45.22
CA SER A 284 -26.76 -14.25 -46.11
C SER A 284 -26.79 -15.43 -47.10
N ALA A 285 -25.61 -15.81 -47.61
CA ALA A 285 -25.45 -16.99 -48.46
C ALA A 285 -25.76 -18.29 -47.71
N ALA A 286 -25.39 -18.40 -46.42
CA ALA A 286 -25.66 -19.58 -45.58
C ALA A 286 -27.12 -19.67 -45.12
N GLU A 287 -27.80 -18.54 -44.90
CA GLU A 287 -29.22 -18.46 -44.54
C GLU A 287 -30.14 -18.81 -45.71
N THR A 288 -29.88 -18.26 -46.90
CA THR A 288 -30.60 -18.63 -48.13
C THR A 288 -30.39 -20.10 -48.48
N ASP A 289 -29.20 -20.60 -48.21
CA ASP A 289 -28.90 -22.02 -48.15
C ASP A 289 -29.90 -22.70 -47.18
N LEU A 290 -29.90 -22.36 -45.89
CA LEU A 290 -30.72 -23.06 -44.91
C LEU A 290 -32.22 -23.11 -45.26
N ASP A 291 -32.79 -21.99 -45.70
CA ASP A 291 -34.22 -21.88 -46.03
C ASP A 291 -34.62 -22.80 -47.18
N GLY A 292 -33.75 -22.99 -48.18
CA GLY A 292 -33.99 -23.91 -49.29
C GLY A 292 -34.03 -25.39 -48.88
N LYS A 293 -33.65 -25.69 -47.65
CA LYS A 293 -33.46 -27.05 -47.14
C LYS A 293 -34.54 -27.43 -46.10
N ILE A 294 -35.19 -26.46 -45.44
CA ILE A 294 -36.31 -26.67 -44.51
C ILE A 294 -37.57 -27.28 -45.19
N ALA A 295 -37.66 -27.26 -46.52
CA ALA A 295 -38.78 -27.83 -47.30
C ALA A 295 -38.78 -29.37 -47.44
N LEU A 296 -37.78 -30.09 -46.91
CA LEU A 296 -37.76 -31.56 -46.86
C LEU A 296 -37.80 -32.03 -45.40
N ALA A 297 -39.00 -32.18 -44.86
CA ALA A 297 -39.23 -32.82 -43.57
C ALA A 297 -40.37 -33.83 -43.69
N ASP A 298 -40.01 -35.11 -43.82
CA ASP A 298 -40.83 -36.23 -43.38
C ASP A 298 -39.96 -37.49 -43.47
N LEU A 299 -39.43 -37.99 -42.35
CA LEU A 299 -38.79 -39.31 -42.35
C LEU A 299 -39.01 -40.15 -41.06
N PRO A 300 -38.90 -41.50 -41.18
CA PRO A 300 -39.34 -42.51 -40.21
C PRO A 300 -38.40 -42.65 -38.99
N PRO A 301 -38.77 -43.48 -37.99
CA PRO A 301 -38.02 -43.57 -36.74
C PRO A 301 -36.65 -44.27 -36.92
N PRO A 302 -35.67 -43.99 -36.05
CA PRO A 302 -34.27 -44.24 -36.36
C PRO A 302 -33.79 -45.64 -35.96
N ASP A 303 -32.65 -46.03 -36.53
CA ASP A 303 -31.94 -47.30 -36.36
C ASP A 303 -31.45 -47.55 -34.90
N PRO A 304 -31.73 -48.72 -34.27
CA PRO A 304 -31.32 -49.04 -32.89
C PRO A 304 -29.82 -48.89 -32.59
N GLY A 305 -28.95 -48.96 -33.59
CA GLY A 305 -27.50 -48.74 -33.44
C GLY A 305 -27.10 -47.29 -33.16
N LEU A 306 -27.97 -46.31 -33.45
CA LEU A 306 -27.72 -44.89 -33.18
C LEU A 306 -28.17 -44.46 -31.77
N GLN A 307 -29.20 -45.10 -31.21
CA GLN A 307 -29.64 -44.87 -29.83
C GLN A 307 -28.57 -45.27 -28.81
N SER A 308 -27.88 -46.39 -29.02
CA SER A 308 -26.75 -46.79 -28.14
C SER A 308 -25.58 -45.79 -28.17
N ARG A 309 -25.33 -45.15 -29.32
CA ARG A 309 -24.30 -44.10 -29.45
C ARG A 309 -24.72 -42.80 -28.76
N ILE A 310 -26.01 -42.46 -28.77
CA ILE A 310 -26.54 -41.35 -27.97
C ILE A 310 -26.30 -41.63 -26.49
N ASP A 311 -26.67 -42.82 -26.00
CA ASP A 311 -26.52 -43.18 -24.59
C ASP A 311 -25.05 -43.16 -24.11
N ASP A 312 -24.10 -43.54 -24.97
CA ASP A 312 -22.67 -43.45 -24.69
C ASP A 312 -22.18 -41.99 -24.61
N ILE A 313 -22.64 -41.11 -25.52
CA ILE A 313 -22.29 -39.69 -25.49
C ILE A 313 -22.96 -38.99 -24.30
N SER A 314 -24.22 -39.30 -23.97
CA SER A 314 -24.89 -38.75 -22.78
C SER A 314 -24.18 -39.17 -21.49
N ARG A 315 -23.69 -40.42 -21.41
CA ARG A 315 -22.83 -40.87 -20.30
C ARG A 315 -21.50 -40.11 -20.24
N ARG A 316 -20.87 -39.85 -21.39
CA ARG A 316 -19.65 -39.03 -21.48
C ARG A 316 -19.88 -37.58 -21.05
N ILE A 317 -20.97 -36.94 -21.48
CA ILE A 317 -21.35 -35.58 -21.06
C ILE A 317 -21.53 -35.54 -19.55
N THR A 318 -22.29 -36.49 -19.00
CA THR A 318 -22.53 -36.59 -17.55
C THR A 318 -21.21 -36.69 -16.78
N SER A 319 -20.29 -37.54 -17.23
CA SER A 319 -18.95 -37.70 -16.63
C SER A 319 -18.09 -36.43 -16.72
N LEU A 320 -18.18 -35.66 -17.80
CA LEU A 320 -17.44 -34.40 -17.94
C LEU A 320 -18.02 -33.30 -17.04
N VAL A 321 -19.35 -33.24 -16.93
CA VAL A 321 -20.05 -32.28 -16.05
C VAL A 321 -19.76 -32.57 -14.58
N THR A 322 -19.77 -33.83 -14.15
CA THR A 322 -19.40 -34.18 -12.76
C THR A 322 -17.96 -33.80 -12.45
N ARG A 323 -17.03 -34.09 -13.35
CA ARG A 323 -15.61 -33.74 -13.18
C ARG A 323 -15.37 -32.23 -13.14
N LYS A 324 -16.09 -31.46 -13.98
CA LYS A 324 -16.07 -30.00 -13.92
C LYS A 324 -16.62 -29.50 -12.58
N GLY A 325 -17.74 -30.05 -12.09
CA GLY A 325 -18.30 -29.70 -10.79
C GLY A 325 -17.34 -29.97 -9.62
N GLU A 326 -16.63 -31.11 -9.63
CA GLU A 326 -15.58 -31.42 -8.64
C GLU A 326 -14.43 -30.40 -8.68
N LEU A 327 -14.00 -30.02 -9.88
CA LEU A 327 -12.95 -29.03 -10.08
C LEU A 327 -13.38 -27.62 -9.63
N ASP A 328 -14.60 -27.22 -9.94
CA ASP A 328 -15.16 -25.93 -9.52
C ASP A 328 -15.31 -25.86 -7.98
N ASN A 329 -15.72 -26.97 -7.34
CA ASN A 329 -15.72 -27.09 -5.88
C ASN A 329 -14.30 -26.96 -5.28
N SER A 330 -13.30 -27.58 -5.92
CA SER A 330 -11.89 -27.44 -5.54
C SER A 330 -11.40 -25.99 -5.65
N ILE A 331 -11.73 -25.30 -6.75
CA ILE A 331 -11.41 -23.88 -6.97
C ILE A 331 -12.04 -23.01 -5.87
N ALA A 332 -13.29 -23.28 -5.49
CA ALA A 332 -13.97 -22.57 -4.41
C ALA A 332 -13.27 -22.79 -3.06
N ALA A 333 -12.86 -24.03 -2.75
CA ALA A 333 -12.12 -24.35 -1.53
C ALA A 333 -10.76 -23.64 -1.47
N ILE A 334 -10.00 -23.67 -2.58
CA ILE A 334 -8.70 -22.96 -2.70
C ILE A 334 -8.90 -21.46 -2.49
N SER A 335 -9.91 -20.87 -3.14
CA SER A 335 -10.23 -19.44 -2.99
C SER A 335 -10.56 -19.08 -1.54
N GLY A 336 -11.30 -19.94 -0.83
CA GLY A 336 -11.58 -19.79 0.59
C GLY A 336 -10.33 -19.86 1.47
N ASN A 337 -9.35 -20.70 1.13
CA ASN A 337 -8.07 -20.79 1.85
C ASN A 337 -7.20 -19.55 1.61
N VAL A 338 -7.09 -19.10 0.36
CA VAL A 338 -6.37 -17.86 0.00
C VAL A 338 -6.92 -16.67 0.78
N LEU A 339 -8.24 -16.53 0.86
CA LEU A 339 -8.87 -15.45 1.63
C LEU A 339 -8.50 -15.53 3.13
N ARG A 340 -8.53 -16.73 3.73
CA ARG A 340 -8.15 -16.93 5.14
C ARG A 340 -6.68 -16.58 5.39
N TYR A 341 -5.77 -17.00 4.50
CA TYR A 341 -4.35 -16.67 4.62
C TYR A 341 -4.11 -15.16 4.50
N GLN A 342 -4.77 -14.50 3.55
CA GLN A 342 -4.70 -13.05 3.42
C GLN A 342 -5.19 -12.32 4.67
N GLN A 343 -6.31 -12.74 5.25
CA GLN A 343 -6.81 -12.18 6.52
C GLN A 343 -5.81 -12.38 7.67
N ARG A 344 -5.20 -13.57 7.78
CA ARG A 344 -4.20 -13.86 8.81
C ARG A 344 -2.93 -13.01 8.62
N LEU A 345 -2.49 -12.82 7.38
CA LEU A 345 -1.34 -11.97 7.05
C LEU A 345 -1.56 -10.52 7.50
N VAL A 346 -2.78 -9.97 7.38
CA VAL A 346 -3.09 -8.62 7.87
C VAL A 346 -2.94 -8.52 9.39
N VAL A 347 -3.40 -9.53 10.13
CA VAL A 347 -3.26 -9.57 11.60
C VAL A 347 -1.78 -9.66 11.99
N LEU A 348 -1.05 -10.60 11.40
CA LEU A 348 0.39 -10.79 11.67
C LEU A 348 1.19 -9.53 11.31
N ALA A 349 0.83 -8.82 10.25
CA ALA A 349 1.48 -7.55 9.88
C ALA A 349 1.29 -6.48 10.96
N ARG A 350 0.09 -6.36 11.53
CA ARG A 350 -0.19 -5.43 12.63
C ARG A 350 0.58 -5.80 13.90
N ASP A 351 0.63 -7.08 14.24
CA ASP A 351 1.34 -7.56 15.43
C ASP A 351 2.86 -7.40 15.27
N LEU A 352 3.39 -7.70 14.08
CA LEU A 352 4.80 -7.45 13.75
C LEU A 352 5.15 -5.97 13.88
N GLN A 353 4.29 -5.08 13.37
CA GLN A 353 4.48 -3.65 13.50
C GLN A 353 4.55 -3.22 14.97
N LYS A 354 3.59 -3.64 15.80
CA LYS A 354 3.58 -3.32 17.23
C LYS A 354 4.85 -3.78 17.95
N ASN A 355 5.30 -5.01 17.70
CA ASN A 355 6.53 -5.52 18.32
C ASN A 355 7.76 -4.73 17.84
N LYS A 356 7.84 -4.37 16.55
CA LYS A 356 8.91 -3.51 16.03
C LYS A 356 8.90 -2.09 16.64
N GLU A 357 7.71 -1.51 16.85
CA GLU A 357 7.56 -0.23 17.55
C GLU A 357 8.09 -0.32 18.99
N GLU A 358 7.73 -1.39 19.72
CA GLU A 358 8.19 -1.62 21.10
C GLU A 358 9.71 -1.83 21.18
N LEU A 359 10.31 -2.57 20.24
CA LEU A 359 11.77 -2.72 20.16
C LEU A 359 12.48 -1.38 19.97
N LYS A 360 11.97 -0.53 19.07
CA LYS A 360 12.53 0.82 18.85
C LYS A 360 12.48 1.65 20.14
N ILE A 361 11.36 1.63 20.84
CA ILE A 361 11.17 2.35 22.11
C ILE A 361 12.16 1.84 23.16
N ARG A 362 12.27 0.52 23.36
CA ARG A 362 13.19 -0.07 24.35
C ARG A 362 14.63 0.42 24.18
N GLY A 363 15.14 0.41 22.95
CA GLY A 363 16.47 0.91 22.62
C GLY A 363 16.64 2.42 22.85
N LEU A 364 15.65 3.23 22.47
CA LEU A 364 15.73 4.70 22.54
C LEU A 364 15.60 5.27 23.96
N PHE A 365 14.98 4.53 24.89
CA PHE A 365 14.83 4.96 26.29
C PHE A 365 15.72 4.18 27.25
N ASN A 366 16.70 3.44 26.72
CA ASN A 366 17.72 2.74 27.50
C ASN A 366 17.14 1.77 28.54
N ARG A 367 15.97 1.18 28.24
CA ARG A 367 15.30 0.22 29.14
C ARG A 367 16.13 -1.05 29.37
N ASP A 368 17.08 -1.31 28.47
CA ASP A 368 17.96 -2.48 28.52
C ASP A 368 19.15 -2.33 29.48
N LYS A 369 19.50 -1.12 29.95
CA LYS A 369 20.63 -0.92 30.88
C LYS A 369 20.39 -1.53 32.26
N TRP A 370 19.14 -1.72 32.66
CA TRP A 370 18.76 -2.44 33.88
C TRP A 370 17.89 -3.66 33.61
N ALA A 371 17.68 -4.01 32.34
CA ALA A 371 17.18 -5.34 32.02
C ALA A 371 18.24 -6.30 32.55
N ILE A 372 17.88 -6.99 33.63
CA ILE A 372 18.60 -8.18 34.08
C ILE A 372 18.83 -8.96 32.79
N LYS A 373 20.10 -9.10 32.38
CA LYS A 373 20.45 -10.07 31.34
C LYS A 373 19.62 -11.29 31.67
N SER A 374 18.98 -11.91 30.70
CA SER A 374 18.13 -13.09 30.91
C SER A 374 18.91 -14.28 31.49
N ALA A 375 20.08 -14.06 32.11
CA ALA A 375 20.91 -14.91 32.93
C ALA A 375 21.28 -14.21 34.26
N CYS A 376 21.16 -14.94 35.36
CA CYS A 376 21.57 -14.52 36.70
C CYS A 376 23.06 -14.14 36.70
N PRO A 377 23.45 -12.95 37.20
CA PRO A 377 24.84 -12.50 37.19
C PRO A 377 25.77 -13.28 38.14
N VAL A 378 25.22 -14.20 38.94
CA VAL A 378 25.98 -15.02 39.90
C VAL A 378 26.17 -16.45 39.42
N CYS A 379 25.16 -17.05 38.79
CA CYS A 379 25.19 -18.46 38.38
C CYS A 379 24.94 -18.67 36.88
N GLU A 380 24.82 -17.60 36.11
CA GLU A 380 24.57 -17.58 34.65
C GLU A 380 23.31 -18.33 34.19
N GLN A 381 22.47 -18.77 35.13
CA GLN A 381 21.22 -19.46 34.81
C GLN A 381 20.17 -18.49 34.27
N PRO A 382 19.39 -18.89 33.26
CA PRO A 382 18.43 -18.00 32.66
C PRO A 382 17.36 -17.55 33.66
N VAL A 383 17.03 -16.26 33.67
CA VAL A 383 15.98 -15.68 34.51
C VAL A 383 14.71 -15.58 33.67
N ASP A 384 13.67 -16.31 34.08
CA ASP A 384 12.39 -16.32 33.40
C ASP A 384 11.76 -14.91 33.34
N GLY A 385 11.22 -14.54 32.18
CA GLY A 385 10.56 -13.25 31.95
C GLY A 385 9.17 -13.11 32.61
N THR A 386 8.73 -14.12 33.39
CA THR A 386 7.41 -14.17 34.02
C THR A 386 7.51 -14.41 35.53
N LEU A 387 6.84 -13.55 36.30
CA LEU A 387 6.71 -13.69 37.75
C LEU A 387 5.63 -14.73 38.14
N LEU A 388 4.85 -15.23 37.18
CA LEU A 388 3.77 -16.17 37.40
C LEU A 388 4.29 -17.60 37.30
N SER A 389 4.37 -18.29 38.44
CA SER A 389 4.86 -19.68 38.55
C SER A 389 4.10 -20.68 37.67
N GLN A 390 2.83 -20.40 37.37
CA GLN A 390 1.96 -21.23 36.52
C GLN A 390 2.33 -21.18 35.02
N ILE A 391 3.08 -20.16 34.59
CA ILE A 391 3.46 -19.93 33.19
C ILE A 391 4.91 -20.38 32.93
N ARG A 392 5.67 -20.78 33.96
CA ARG A 392 7.07 -21.24 33.81
C ARG A 392 7.25 -22.42 32.86
N SER A 393 6.21 -23.23 32.65
CA SER A 393 6.23 -24.35 31.70
C SER A 393 6.09 -23.92 30.24
N PHE A 394 5.77 -22.64 29.98
CA PHE A 394 5.68 -22.06 28.66
C PHE A 394 6.83 -21.06 28.49
N PRO A 395 7.88 -21.38 27.71
CA PRO A 395 8.96 -20.44 27.48
C PRO A 395 8.38 -19.16 26.87
N THR A 396 8.52 -18.05 27.59
CA THR A 396 8.12 -16.73 27.11
C THR A 396 9.18 -16.23 26.14
N MET A 397 8.82 -16.07 24.86
CA MET A 397 9.72 -15.48 23.87
C MET A 397 10.02 -14.01 24.23
N SER A 398 11.25 -13.58 23.96
CA SER A 398 11.64 -12.17 23.93
C SER A 398 10.90 -11.43 22.82
N ILE A 399 10.91 -10.09 22.84
CA ILE A 399 10.26 -9.32 21.76
C ILE A 399 11.02 -9.52 20.44
N GLU A 400 12.33 -9.64 20.52
CA GLU A 400 13.23 -9.92 19.40
C GLU A 400 12.88 -11.26 18.74
N GLU A 401 12.80 -12.34 19.54
CA GLU A 401 12.36 -13.67 19.08
C GLU A 401 10.94 -13.63 18.53
N ASN A 402 10.04 -12.85 19.14
CA ASN A 402 8.67 -12.71 18.65
C ASN A 402 8.62 -11.99 17.28
N VAL A 403 9.48 -10.99 17.04
CA VAL A 403 9.60 -10.33 15.74
C VAL A 403 10.10 -11.29 14.69
N GLU A 404 11.12 -12.10 14.99
CA GLU A 404 11.64 -13.12 14.09
C GLU A 404 10.57 -14.18 13.79
N TYR A 405 9.96 -14.75 14.82
CA TYR A 405 8.90 -15.75 14.71
C TYR A 405 7.71 -15.27 13.86
N ILE A 406 7.19 -14.07 14.12
CA ILE A 406 6.08 -13.51 13.33
C ILE A 406 6.52 -13.23 11.89
N THR A 407 7.76 -12.80 11.68
CA THR A 407 8.31 -12.57 10.33
C THR A 407 8.36 -13.87 9.54
N ASP A 408 8.85 -14.95 10.14
CA ASP A 408 8.93 -16.27 9.52
C ASP A 408 7.54 -16.85 9.22
N GLN A 409 6.60 -16.75 10.17
CA GLN A 409 5.21 -17.15 9.95
C GLN A 409 4.57 -16.40 8.78
N ARG A 410 4.84 -15.09 8.68
CA ARG A 410 4.31 -14.27 7.60
C ARG A 410 4.91 -14.67 6.26
N ASN A 411 6.22 -14.88 6.18
CA ASN A 411 6.89 -15.28 4.94
C ASN A 411 6.36 -16.65 4.47
N LEU A 412 6.25 -17.62 5.37
CA LEU A 412 5.67 -18.94 5.09
C LEU A 412 4.22 -18.83 4.57
N LEU A 413 3.38 -18.01 5.21
CA LEU A 413 2.01 -17.80 4.75
C LEU A 413 1.94 -17.09 3.39
N GLN A 414 2.87 -16.17 3.10
CA GLN A 414 2.97 -15.51 1.80
C GLN A 414 3.32 -16.52 0.71
N ASP A 415 4.29 -17.38 0.96
CA ASP A 415 4.70 -18.43 0.01
C ASP A 415 3.56 -19.44 -0.22
N MET A 416 2.91 -19.90 0.86
CA MET A 416 1.73 -20.77 0.75
C MET A 416 0.59 -20.11 -0.03
N THR A 417 0.36 -18.81 0.17
CA THR A 417 -0.67 -18.06 -0.58
C THR A 417 -0.32 -18.00 -2.06
N ALA A 418 0.94 -17.75 -2.41
CA ALA A 418 1.38 -17.73 -3.80
C ALA A 418 1.21 -19.09 -4.49
N VAL A 419 1.53 -20.19 -3.80
CA VAL A 419 1.33 -21.56 -4.30
C VAL A 419 -0.16 -21.85 -4.53
N GLU A 420 -1.03 -21.49 -3.59
CA GLU A 420 -2.48 -21.69 -3.74
C GLU A 420 -3.08 -20.84 -4.87
N ILE A 421 -2.59 -19.63 -5.08
CA ILE A 421 -3.00 -18.79 -6.22
C ILE A 421 -2.61 -19.45 -7.54
N ALA A 422 -1.38 -19.94 -7.68
CA ALA A 422 -0.92 -20.63 -8.88
C ALA A 422 -1.72 -21.93 -9.13
N LYS A 423 -2.02 -22.69 -8.06
CA LYS A 423 -2.87 -23.89 -8.15
C LYS A 423 -4.29 -23.55 -8.61
N ARG A 424 -4.87 -22.45 -8.11
CA ARG A 424 -6.18 -21.95 -8.55
C ARG A 424 -6.17 -21.60 -10.03
N GLU A 425 -5.17 -20.88 -10.51
CA GLU A 425 -5.03 -20.50 -11.92
C GLU A 425 -4.94 -21.74 -12.82
N HIS A 426 -4.16 -22.76 -12.41
CA HIS A 426 -4.08 -24.02 -13.13
C HIS A 426 -5.42 -24.76 -13.19
N SER A 427 -6.11 -24.89 -12.06
CA SER A 427 -7.44 -25.52 -12.00
C SER A 427 -8.49 -24.74 -12.80
N GLN A 428 -8.39 -23.40 -12.87
CA GLN A 428 -9.26 -22.59 -13.72
C GLN A 428 -9.06 -22.89 -15.20
N LEU A 429 -7.80 -22.98 -15.66
CA LEU A 429 -7.48 -23.37 -17.03
C LEU A 429 -8.01 -24.77 -17.38
N GLU A 430 -7.90 -25.73 -16.46
CA GLU A 430 -8.45 -27.08 -16.64
C GLU A 430 -10.00 -27.05 -16.68
N SER A 431 -10.66 -26.22 -15.86
CA SER A 431 -12.13 -26.05 -15.86
C SER A 431 -12.62 -25.43 -17.17
N GLU A 432 -11.85 -24.51 -17.77
CA GLU A 432 -12.10 -23.95 -19.10
C GLU A 432 -11.91 -24.99 -20.22
N GLN A 433 -10.92 -25.87 -20.11
CA GLN A 433 -10.73 -26.98 -21.07
C GLN A 433 -11.89 -27.97 -21.00
N LEU A 434 -12.30 -28.38 -19.79
CA LEU A 434 -13.46 -29.25 -19.60
C LEU A 434 -14.74 -28.60 -20.12
N ALA A 435 -14.91 -27.28 -19.99
CA ALA A 435 -16.03 -26.57 -20.59
C ALA A 435 -16.04 -26.66 -22.12
N LYS A 436 -14.87 -26.57 -22.76
CA LYS A 436 -14.72 -26.78 -24.22
C LYS A 436 -15.05 -28.22 -24.61
N ASP A 437 -14.57 -29.20 -23.85
CA ASP A 437 -14.84 -30.62 -24.12
C ASP A 437 -16.32 -30.97 -23.95
N ILE A 438 -17.00 -30.38 -22.96
CA ILE A 438 -18.46 -30.50 -22.79
C ILE A 438 -19.17 -29.90 -24.00
N SER A 439 -18.76 -28.72 -24.47
CA SER A 439 -19.32 -28.08 -25.67
C SER A 439 -19.14 -28.96 -26.92
N ILE A 440 -17.96 -29.57 -27.09
CA ILE A 440 -17.70 -30.53 -28.19
C ILE A 440 -18.60 -31.77 -28.07
N ALA A 441 -18.71 -32.34 -26.88
CA ALA A 441 -19.53 -33.54 -26.64
C ALA A 441 -21.03 -33.26 -26.86
N LEU A 442 -21.52 -32.07 -26.45
CA LEU A 442 -22.88 -31.60 -26.74
C LEU A 442 -23.11 -31.40 -28.25
N ALA A 443 -22.12 -30.87 -28.96
CA ALA A 443 -22.18 -30.75 -30.42
C ALA A 443 -22.24 -32.13 -31.10
N GLN A 444 -21.44 -33.11 -30.64
CA GLN A 444 -21.49 -34.48 -31.12
C GLN A 444 -22.83 -35.16 -30.81
N HIS A 445 -23.37 -34.94 -29.61
CA HIS A 445 -24.70 -35.43 -29.23
C HIS A 445 -25.79 -34.87 -30.15
N SER A 446 -25.75 -33.57 -30.42
CA SER A 446 -26.64 -32.90 -31.38
C SER A 446 -26.45 -33.46 -32.80
N GLU A 447 -25.22 -33.74 -33.22
CA GLU A 447 -24.92 -34.30 -34.54
C GLU A 447 -25.44 -35.74 -34.71
N ILE A 448 -25.35 -36.58 -33.68
CA ILE A 448 -25.95 -37.92 -33.70
C ILE A 448 -27.48 -37.84 -33.62
N GLN A 449 -28.06 -36.91 -32.84
CA GLN A 449 -29.50 -36.65 -32.90
C GLN A 449 -29.95 -36.19 -34.30
N LYS A 450 -29.13 -35.39 -34.98
CA LYS A 450 -29.35 -35.01 -36.38
C LYS A 450 -29.20 -36.19 -37.33
N SER A 451 -28.34 -37.18 -37.06
CA SER A 451 -28.22 -38.40 -37.87
C SER A 451 -29.35 -39.39 -37.62
N LEU A 452 -29.95 -39.40 -36.43
CA LEU A 452 -31.26 -40.03 -36.19
C LEU A 452 -32.37 -39.39 -37.03
N ALA A 453 -32.36 -38.06 -37.15
CA ALA A 453 -33.23 -37.35 -38.10
C ALA A 453 -32.77 -37.54 -39.56
N GLY A 454 -31.57 -38.10 -39.77
CA GLY A 454 -30.84 -38.34 -41.02
C GLY A 454 -31.33 -39.54 -41.81
N ALA A 455 -32.64 -39.71 -41.83
CA ALA A 455 -33.28 -40.12 -43.05
C ALA A 455 -33.47 -38.85 -43.96
N ILE A 456 -33.15 -37.65 -43.50
CA ILE A 456 -33.10 -36.41 -44.31
C ILE A 456 -31.74 -36.24 -45.05
N PRO A 457 -31.70 -35.79 -46.34
CA PRO A 457 -30.51 -35.82 -47.21
C PRO A 457 -29.26 -35.04 -46.75
N SER A 458 -28.07 -35.49 -47.19
CA SER A 458 -26.72 -35.08 -46.75
C SER A 458 -26.42 -33.58 -46.78
N ASP A 459 -27.11 -32.82 -47.64
CA ASP A 459 -26.85 -31.40 -47.79
C ASP A 459 -27.47 -30.61 -46.61
N LEU A 460 -28.56 -31.08 -46.00
CA LEU A 460 -29.29 -30.44 -44.90
C LEU A 460 -28.50 -30.43 -43.57
N MET A 461 -27.72 -31.48 -43.38
CA MET A 461 -26.84 -31.70 -42.23
C MET A 461 -25.66 -30.73 -42.16
N ALA A 462 -25.11 -30.31 -43.31
CA ALA A 462 -24.02 -29.35 -43.35
C ALA A 462 -24.45 -27.96 -42.84
N ARG A 463 -25.69 -27.55 -43.14
CA ARG A 463 -26.26 -26.24 -42.76
C ARG A 463 -26.73 -26.17 -41.31
N ALA A 464 -27.30 -27.26 -40.79
CA ALA A 464 -27.69 -27.33 -39.37
C ALA A 464 -26.47 -27.32 -38.41
N ARG A 465 -25.28 -27.69 -38.91
CA ARG A 465 -24.01 -27.66 -38.16
C ARG A 465 -23.51 -26.23 -37.89
N ASP A 466 -23.89 -25.27 -38.74
CA ASP A 466 -23.54 -23.85 -38.59
C ASP A 466 -24.48 -23.08 -37.63
N ILE A 467 -25.74 -23.51 -37.50
CA ILE A 467 -26.74 -22.90 -36.59
C ILE A 467 -26.51 -23.26 -35.13
N ALA A 468 -26.16 -24.52 -34.83
CA ALA A 468 -25.95 -24.98 -33.44
C ALA A 468 -24.72 -24.33 -32.77
N ARG A 469 -23.83 -23.69 -33.55
CA ARG A 469 -22.73 -22.86 -33.04
C ARG A 469 -23.16 -21.46 -32.59
N LEU A 470 -24.34 -20.99 -33.01
CA LEU A 470 -24.89 -19.67 -32.67
C LEU A 470 -25.77 -19.69 -31.39
N GLU A 471 -26.30 -20.85 -30.99
CA GLU A 471 -27.23 -21.00 -29.86
C GLU A 471 -26.59 -21.42 -28.51
N SER A 472 -25.35 -21.01 -28.21
CA SER A 472 -24.82 -21.10 -26.82
C SER A 472 -24.86 -19.74 -26.10
N PRO A 473 -26.03 -19.26 -25.63
CA PRO A 473 -26.15 -18.02 -24.88
C PRO A 473 -25.93 -18.26 -23.38
N GLU A 474 -24.76 -18.77 -22.96
CA GLU A 474 -24.36 -18.75 -21.54
C GLU A 474 -22.85 -18.51 -21.39
N SER A 475 -22.40 -17.29 -21.69
CA SER A 475 -21.11 -16.77 -21.20
C SER A 475 -21.10 -15.25 -21.01
N CYS A 476 -22.26 -14.60 -21.00
CA CYS A 476 -22.36 -13.13 -20.86
C CYS A 476 -23.34 -12.73 -19.74
N ARG A 477 -23.19 -13.30 -18.55
CA ARG A 477 -23.64 -12.74 -17.26
C ARG A 477 -22.78 -13.31 -16.11
N SER A 478 -21.61 -12.70 -15.90
CA SER A 478 -20.96 -12.51 -14.59
C SER A 478 -19.80 -11.54 -14.76
#